data_AF-A0A353X7F2-F1
#
_entry.id   AF-A0A353X7F2-F1
#
_cell.length_a   1.000
_cell.length_b   1.000
_cell.length_c   1.000
_cell.angle_alpha   90.00
_cell.angle_beta   90.00
_cell.angle_gamma   90.00
#
_symmetry.space_group_name_H-M   'P 1'
#
loop_
_entity.id
_entity.type
_entity.pdbx_description
1 polymer ?
#
loop_
_entity_poly.entity_id
_entity_poly.type
_entity_poly.pdbx_seq_one_letter_code
_entity_poly.pdbx_strand_id
1 'polypeptide(L)'
;MGTVLPFPQALEKRDQSGHPRVLLLQGPVGPFFARLQKALNTEGWEAWRVAFHAGDALFAGNDRARRVDFPGSPDAWEGWLSALLDRGSVDAMVAFGPERPPHAIARRVAAAHGVPVLCLEAGYIRPGFITAEWGGNNAA
;
A
#
# COMPACT_ATOMS: atom_id res chain seq x y z
N MET A 1 -12.22 24.68 3.55
CA MET A 1 -13.04 23.58 3.02
C MET A 1 -12.10 22.51 2.54
N GLY A 2 -11.97 21.39 3.26
CA GLY A 2 -11.12 20.29 2.83
C GLY A 2 -11.82 19.55 1.70
N THR A 3 -11.23 19.54 0.51
CA THR A 3 -11.71 18.71 -0.59
C THR A 3 -11.50 17.27 -0.19
N VAL A 4 -12.59 16.53 0.04
CA VAL A 4 -12.53 15.07 0.10
C VAL A 4 -12.21 14.64 -1.33
N LEU A 5 -11.01 14.10 -1.53
CA LEU A 5 -10.65 13.53 -2.83
C LEU A 5 -11.64 12.41 -3.17
N PRO A 6 -12.13 12.34 -4.41
CA PRO A 6 -13.09 11.33 -4.80
C PRO A 6 -12.49 9.94 -4.58
N PHE A 7 -13.29 9.04 -4.02
CA PHE A 7 -12.91 7.65 -3.86
C PHE A 7 -12.66 7.02 -5.25
N PRO A 8 -11.60 6.22 -5.46
CA PRO A 8 -11.29 5.69 -6.78
C PRO A 8 -12.42 4.82 -7.35
N GLN A 9 -12.91 5.15 -8.54
CA GLN A 9 -13.98 4.40 -9.22
C GLN A 9 -13.65 2.91 -9.41
N ALA A 10 -12.36 2.56 -9.53
CA ALA A 10 -11.92 1.18 -9.63
C ALA A 10 -12.34 0.35 -8.39
N LEU A 11 -12.32 0.95 -7.19
CA LEU A 11 -12.77 0.30 -5.97
C LEU A 11 -14.29 0.25 -5.86
N GLU A 12 -15.01 1.21 -6.45
CA GLU A 12 -16.47 1.23 -6.49
C GLU A 12 -17.05 0.15 -7.41
N LYS A 13 -16.38 -0.10 -8.55
CA LYS A 13 -16.82 -1.06 -9.58
C LYS A 13 -16.48 -2.52 -9.26
N ARG A 14 -15.82 -2.78 -8.13
CA ARG A 14 -15.43 -4.13 -7.74
C ARG A 14 -16.66 -4.99 -7.47
N ASP A 15 -16.67 -6.19 -8.04
CA ASP A 15 -17.67 -7.21 -7.72
C ASP A 15 -17.59 -7.56 -6.21
N GLN A 16 -18.74 -7.53 -5.53
CA GLN A 16 -18.85 -7.73 -4.08
C GLN A 16 -18.68 -9.22 -3.67
N SER A 17 -18.38 -10.10 -4.61
CA SER A 17 -18.33 -11.56 -4.41
C SER A 17 -17.09 -12.10 -3.65
N GLY A 18 -16.15 -11.24 -3.21
CA GLY A 18 -15.00 -11.65 -2.40
C GLY A 18 -14.42 -10.56 -1.49
N HIS A 19 -13.50 -10.90 -0.59
CA HIS A 19 -12.85 -9.94 0.32
C HIS A 19 -11.89 -8.99 -0.44
N PRO A 20 -12.01 -7.66 -0.29
CA PRO A 20 -11.15 -6.70 -0.97
C PRO A 20 -9.71 -6.78 -0.50
N ARG A 21 -8.77 -6.65 -1.44
CA ARG A 21 -7.36 -6.98 -1.29
C ARG A 21 -6.51 -5.73 -1.31
N VAL A 22 -5.77 -5.49 -0.23
CA VAL A 22 -4.91 -4.31 -0.11
C VAL A 22 -3.48 -4.70 0.19
N LEU A 23 -2.56 -4.11 -0.58
CA LEU A 23 -1.12 -4.30 -0.41
C LEU A 23 -0.52 -3.08 0.30
N LEU A 24 -0.14 -3.26 1.55
CA LEU A 24 0.61 -2.27 2.33
C LEU A 24 2.09 -2.39 1.97
N LEU A 25 2.67 -1.32 1.44
CA LEU A 25 4.11 -1.21 1.24
C LEU A 25 4.81 -0.90 2.57
N GLN A 26 6.11 -0.59 2.51
CA GLN A 26 6.89 -0.27 3.70
C GLN A 26 6.29 0.95 4.43
N GLY A 27 6.06 0.81 5.73
CA GLY A 27 5.47 1.86 6.57
C GLY A 27 6.50 2.75 7.27
N PRO A 28 6.04 3.73 8.08
CA PRO A 28 6.90 4.41 9.05
C PRO A 28 7.34 3.44 10.15
N VAL A 29 8.47 3.76 10.79
CA VAL A 29 8.91 3.04 12.00
C VAL A 29 7.85 3.21 13.09
N GLY A 30 7.41 2.09 13.66
CA GLY A 30 6.44 2.06 14.75
C GLY A 30 5.19 1.23 14.46
N PRO A 31 4.18 1.27 15.35
CA PRO A 31 3.06 0.34 15.32
C PRO A 31 1.98 0.69 14.29
N PHE A 32 2.07 1.84 13.60
CA PHE A 32 0.99 2.37 12.77
C PHE A 32 0.57 1.39 11.67
N PHE A 33 1.49 0.89 10.84
CA PHE A 33 1.16 -0.04 9.76
C PHE A 33 0.67 -1.40 10.28
N ALA A 34 1.19 -1.87 11.42
CA ALA A 34 0.70 -3.09 12.05
C ALA A 34 -0.76 -2.92 12.53
N ARG A 35 -1.10 -1.77 13.13
CA ARG A 35 -2.46 -1.43 13.53
C ARG A 35 -3.39 -1.26 12.33
N LEU A 36 -2.92 -0.59 11.28
CA LEU A 36 -3.67 -0.42 10.04
C LEU A 36 -3.99 -1.77 9.39
N GLN A 37 -2.99 -2.65 9.24
CA GLN A 37 -3.20 -3.99 8.69
C GLN A 37 -4.22 -4.78 9.50
N LYS A 38 -4.06 -4.77 10.84
CA LYS A 38 -5.00 -5.46 11.73
C LYS A 38 -6.43 -4.91 11.60
N ALA A 39 -6.58 -3.59 11.55
CA ALA A 39 -7.89 -2.96 11.39
C ALA A 39 -8.55 -3.36 10.06
N LEU A 40 -7.83 -3.27 8.94
CA LEU A 40 -8.32 -3.69 7.62
C LEU A 40 -8.75 -5.16 7.62
N ASN A 41 -7.94 -6.04 8.20
CA ASN A 41 -8.27 -7.47 8.30
C ASN A 41 -9.53 -7.73 9.14
N THR A 42 -9.71 -7.01 10.25
CA THR A 42 -10.93 -7.10 11.07
C THR A 42 -12.18 -6.63 10.32
N GLU A 43 -12.04 -5.61 9.47
CA GLU A 43 -13.12 -5.07 8.63
C GLU A 43 -13.37 -5.92 7.36
N GLY A 44 -12.80 -7.12 7.26
CA GLY A 44 -13.05 -8.06 6.18
C GLY A 44 -12.27 -7.79 4.89
N TRP A 45 -11.27 -6.92 4.92
CA TRP A 45 -10.27 -6.81 3.85
C TRP A 45 -9.22 -7.90 4.02
N GLU A 46 -8.62 -8.34 2.92
CA GLU A 46 -7.37 -9.07 2.95
C GLU A 46 -6.22 -8.08 2.81
N ALA A 47 -5.63 -7.68 3.94
CA ALA A 47 -4.49 -6.76 3.97
C ALA A 47 -3.19 -7.55 4.10
N TRP A 48 -2.34 -7.45 3.07
CA TRP A 48 -0.97 -7.99 3.09
C TRP A 48 0.05 -6.88 3.21
N ARG A 49 1.21 -7.20 3.77
CA ARG A 49 2.33 -6.26 3.90
C ARG A 49 3.56 -6.76 3.19
N VAL A 50 4.14 -5.94 2.31
CA VAL A 50 5.42 -6.24 1.65
C VAL A 50 6.56 -5.96 2.60
N ALA A 51 7.48 -6.92 2.74
CA ALA A 51 8.75 -6.75 3.41
C ALA A 51 9.89 -6.78 2.37
N PHE A 52 10.64 -5.69 2.27
CA PHE A 52 11.78 -5.56 1.35
C PHE A 52 13.09 -6.02 1.98
N HIS A 53 13.19 -5.92 3.31
CA HIS A 53 14.36 -6.36 4.07
C HIS A 53 13.98 -6.94 5.44
N ALA A 54 14.92 -7.63 6.09
CA ALA A 54 14.70 -8.27 7.40
C ALA A 54 14.16 -7.32 8.48
N GLY A 55 14.56 -6.04 8.44
CA GLY A 55 14.01 -5.01 9.33
C GLY A 55 12.49 -4.83 9.18
N ASP A 56 11.95 -4.92 7.96
CA ASP A 56 10.50 -4.82 7.73
C ASP A 56 9.78 -6.02 8.32
N ALA A 57 10.38 -7.20 8.21
CA ALA A 57 9.83 -8.41 8.80
C ALA A 57 9.76 -8.33 10.33
N LEU A 58 10.71 -7.64 10.99
CA LEU A 58 10.65 -7.39 12.43
C LEU A 58 9.47 -6.47 12.79
N PHE A 59 9.28 -5.36 12.06
CA PHE A 59 8.15 -4.45 12.28
C PHE A 59 6.80 -5.00 11.77
N ALA A 60 6.83 -6.09 11.00
CA ALA A 60 5.64 -6.83 10.62
C ALA A 60 4.98 -7.56 11.80
N GLY A 61 5.74 -7.86 12.85
CA GLY A 61 5.28 -8.65 14.00
C GLY A 61 5.13 -10.15 13.65
N ASN A 62 4.48 -10.90 14.54
CA ASN A 62 4.31 -12.36 14.40
C ASN A 62 3.22 -12.78 13.40
N ASP A 63 2.51 -11.84 12.79
CA ASP A 63 1.51 -12.14 11.74
C ASP A 63 2.19 -12.46 10.41
N ARG A 64 2.88 -13.61 10.37
CA ARG A 64 3.54 -14.12 9.16
C ARG A 64 2.54 -14.50 8.07
N ALA A 65 1.28 -14.78 8.42
CA ALA A 65 0.27 -15.27 7.49
C ALA A 65 -0.14 -14.22 6.45
N ARG A 66 0.01 -12.93 6.77
CA ARG A 66 -0.34 -11.82 5.90
C ARG A 66 0.86 -10.92 5.56
N ARG A 67 2.07 -11.50 5.53
CA ARG A 67 3.29 -10.84 5.06
C ARG A 67 3.72 -11.44 3.72
N VAL A 68 4.19 -10.59 2.82
CA VAL A 68 4.77 -10.99 1.53
C VAL A 68 6.22 -10.56 1.53
N ASP A 69 7.12 -11.53 1.67
CA ASP A 69 8.57 -11.28 1.64
C ASP A 69 9.00 -11.14 0.18
N PHE A 70 9.50 -9.96 -0.21
CA PHE A 70 10.05 -9.73 -1.54
C PHE A 70 11.47 -10.33 -1.59
N PRO A 71 11.72 -11.38 -2.40
CA PRO A 71 12.99 -12.12 -2.34
C PRO A 71 14.06 -11.57 -3.29
N GLY A 72 13.73 -10.55 -4.08
CA GLY A 72 14.56 -10.06 -5.18
C GLY A 72 15.50 -8.93 -4.80
N SER A 73 16.36 -8.55 -5.75
CA SER A 73 17.11 -7.30 -5.71
C SER A 73 16.17 -6.10 -5.94
N PRO A 74 16.58 -4.87 -5.59
CA PRO A 74 15.81 -3.67 -5.91
C PRO A 74 15.40 -3.57 -7.39
N ASP A 75 16.27 -3.99 -8.32
CA ASP A 75 16.00 -3.97 -9.76
C ASP A 75 14.92 -4.99 -10.18
N ALA A 76 14.74 -6.07 -9.41
CA ALA A 76 13.71 -7.07 -9.68
C ALA A 76 12.32 -6.63 -9.17
N TRP A 77 12.23 -5.53 -8.42
CA TRP A 77 10.99 -5.09 -7.77
C TRP A 77 9.88 -4.80 -8.78
N GLU A 78 10.19 -4.06 -9.83
CA GLU A 78 9.21 -3.66 -10.85
C GLU A 78 8.58 -4.87 -11.53
N GLY A 79 9.41 -5.81 -12.01
CA GLY A 79 8.93 -7.03 -12.68
C GLY A 79 8.14 -7.93 -11.74
N TRP A 80 8.59 -8.08 -10.49
CA TRP A 80 7.87 -8.86 -9.49
C TRP A 80 6.50 -8.26 -9.15
N LEU A 81 6.43 -6.94 -8.96
CA LEU A 81 5.18 -6.26 -8.65
C LEU A 81 4.21 -6.31 -9.85
N SER A 82 4.69 -6.09 -11.07
CA SER A 82 3.85 -6.23 -12.27
C SER A 82 3.24 -7.62 -12.34
N ALA A 83 4.04 -8.67 -12.17
CA ALA A 83 3.57 -10.05 -12.19
C ALA A 83 2.61 -10.39 -11.03
N LEU A 84 2.63 -9.64 -9.93
CA LEU A 84 1.66 -9.74 -8.85
C LEU A 84 0.32 -9.07 -9.24
N LEU A 85 0.38 -7.88 -9.84
CA LEU A 85 -0.81 -7.14 -10.27
C LEU A 85 -1.52 -7.80 -11.47
N ASP A 86 -0.76 -8.38 -12.41
CA ASP A 86 -1.27 -9.15 -13.56
C ASP A 86 -2.18 -10.32 -13.15
N ARG A 87 -1.99 -10.85 -11.93
CA ARG A 87 -2.82 -11.92 -11.37
C ARG A 87 -4.17 -11.43 -10.86
N GLY A 88 -4.47 -10.13 -10.96
CA GLY A 88 -5.70 -9.50 -10.47
C GLY A 88 -5.90 -9.63 -8.96
N SER A 89 -4.80 -9.74 -8.20
CA SER A 89 -4.86 -10.10 -6.78
C SER A 89 -4.79 -8.92 -5.81
N VAL A 90 -4.72 -7.68 -6.30
CA VAL A 90 -4.59 -6.46 -5.49
C VAL A 90 -5.58 -5.42 -5.98
N ASP A 91 -6.49 -4.99 -5.11
CA ASP A 91 -7.50 -3.97 -5.41
C ASP A 91 -7.02 -2.55 -5.08
N ALA A 92 -6.14 -2.40 -4.09
CA ALA A 92 -5.52 -1.13 -3.72
C ALA A 92 -4.12 -1.32 -3.12
N MET A 93 -3.33 -0.26 -3.15
CA MET A 93 -2.03 -0.22 -2.46
C MET A 93 -1.97 0.95 -1.49
N VAL A 94 -1.19 0.82 -0.42
CA VAL A 94 -0.92 1.91 0.53
C VAL A 94 0.59 2.10 0.68
N ALA A 95 1.08 3.32 0.51
CA ALA A 95 2.50 3.64 0.56
C ALA A 95 2.77 4.82 1.51
N PHE A 96 3.67 4.67 2.49
CA PHE A 96 4.11 5.78 3.33
C PHE A 96 5.44 6.35 2.82
N GLY A 97 5.49 7.65 2.57
CA GLY A 97 6.61 8.25 1.83
C GLY A 97 6.62 7.75 0.37
N PRO A 98 5.63 8.13 -0.45
CA PRO A 98 5.50 7.73 -1.86
C PRO A 98 6.72 7.98 -2.74
N GLU A 99 7.61 8.91 -2.37
CA GLU A 99 8.81 9.24 -3.15
C GLU A 99 9.99 8.30 -2.90
N ARG A 100 9.87 7.36 -1.94
CA ARG A 100 10.91 6.33 -1.75
C ARG A 100 11.01 5.46 -3.02
N PRO A 101 12.21 5.06 -3.46
CA PRO A 101 12.38 4.30 -4.71
C PRO A 101 11.41 3.12 -4.91
N PRO A 102 11.21 2.20 -3.94
CA PRO A 102 10.25 1.10 -4.12
C PRO A 102 8.80 1.59 -4.23
N HIS A 103 8.43 2.70 -3.58
CA HIS A 103 7.08 3.26 -3.61
C HIS A 103 6.82 4.04 -4.90
N ALA A 104 7.81 4.76 -5.41
CA ALA A 104 7.72 5.45 -6.70
C ALA A 104 7.55 4.44 -7.85
N ILE A 105 8.32 3.35 -7.83
CA ILE A 105 8.13 2.23 -8.76
C ILE A 105 6.72 1.64 -8.60
N ALA A 106 6.28 1.40 -7.37
CA ALA A 106 4.96 0.83 -7.11
C ALA A 106 3.82 1.71 -7.63
N ARG A 107 3.90 3.04 -7.47
CA ARG A 107 2.92 3.99 -8.03
C ARG A 107 2.87 3.91 -9.54
N ARG A 108 4.02 3.89 -10.22
CA ARG A 108 4.10 3.79 -11.68
C ARG A 108 3.54 2.48 -12.19
N VAL A 109 3.90 1.35 -11.58
CA VAL A 109 3.37 0.03 -11.92
C VAL A 109 1.86 -0.02 -11.66
N ALA A 110 1.40 0.39 -10.48
CA ALA A 110 -0.02 0.40 -10.15
C ALA A 110 -0.85 1.25 -11.13
N ALA A 111 -0.34 2.40 -11.56
CA ALA A 111 -0.99 3.23 -12.58
C ALA A 111 -1.15 2.51 -13.93
N ALA A 112 -0.12 1.78 -14.38
CA ALA A 112 -0.18 0.97 -15.61
C ALA A 112 -1.21 -0.18 -15.51
N HIS A 113 -1.48 -0.65 -14.28
CA HIS A 113 -2.42 -1.73 -13.97
C HIS A 113 -3.81 -1.24 -13.54
N GLY A 114 -4.05 0.08 -13.49
CA GLY A 114 -5.31 0.65 -13.02
C GLY A 114 -5.60 0.42 -11.53
N VAL A 115 -4.58 0.08 -10.74
CA VAL A 115 -4.69 -0.14 -9.29
C VAL A 115 -4.46 1.18 -8.55
N PRO A 116 -5.41 1.66 -7.74
CA PRO A 116 -5.24 2.91 -6.99
C PRO A 116 -4.24 2.75 -5.84
N VAL A 117 -3.45 3.81 -5.61
CA VAL A 117 -2.47 3.88 -4.52
C VAL A 117 -2.82 5.02 -3.56
N LEU A 118 -3.06 4.69 -2.29
CA LEU A 118 -3.19 5.67 -1.21
C LEU A 118 -1.80 6.01 -0.68
N CYS A 119 -1.37 7.24 -0.92
CA CYS A 119 -0.09 7.77 -0.47
C CYS A 119 -0.25 8.45 0.89
N LEU A 120 0.57 8.04 1.85
CA LEU A 120 0.60 8.53 3.21
C LEU A 120 1.90 9.32 3.43
N GLU A 121 1.81 10.47 4.10
CA GLU A 121 2.98 11.30 4.45
C GLU A 121 2.90 11.76 5.91
N ALA A 122 4.06 12.09 6.49
CA ALA A 122 4.10 12.67 7.83
C ALA A 122 3.50 14.09 7.80
N GLY A 123 2.58 14.38 8.71
CA GLY A 123 2.00 15.71 8.86
C GLY A 123 3.03 16.71 9.38
N TYR A 124 3.78 17.37 8.49
CA TYR A 124 4.82 18.32 8.87
C TYR A 124 4.28 19.51 9.69
N ILE A 125 3.11 20.04 9.29
CA ILE A 125 2.44 21.16 9.96
C ILE A 125 1.64 20.69 11.20
N ARG A 126 1.33 19.40 11.30
CA ARG A 126 0.57 18.81 12.42
C ARG A 126 1.30 17.56 12.94
N PRO A 127 2.31 17.73 13.80
CA PRO A 127 3.01 16.61 14.41
C PRO A 127 2.04 15.62 15.05
N GLY A 128 2.24 14.32 14.81
CA GLY A 128 1.35 13.25 15.26
C GLY A 128 0.23 12.89 14.28
N PHE A 129 0.09 13.61 13.16
CA PHE A 129 -0.87 13.28 12.10
C PHE A 129 -0.18 12.70 10.86
N ILE A 130 -0.97 11.95 10.08
CA ILE A 130 -0.60 11.46 8.74
C ILE A 130 -1.56 12.09 7.74
N THR A 131 -1.03 12.58 6.62
CA THR A 131 -1.85 13.00 5.47
C THR A 131 -2.05 11.81 4.55
N ALA A 132 -3.21 11.71 3.90
CA ALA A 132 -3.56 10.61 3.02
C ALA A 132 -4.17 11.14 1.71
N GLU A 133 -3.65 10.68 0.58
CA GLU A 133 -4.06 11.15 -0.74
C GLU A 133 -3.96 10.04 -1.79
N TRP A 134 -4.96 9.93 -2.65
CA TRP A 134 -4.94 9.00 -3.78
C TRP A 134 -4.00 9.49 -4.89
N GLY A 135 -3.17 8.61 -5.43
CA GLY A 135 -2.22 8.93 -6.50
C GLY A 135 -0.95 9.66 -6.04
N GLY A 136 -1.01 10.35 -4.90
CA GLY A 136 0.09 11.08 -4.27
C GLY A 136 0.19 12.53 -4.70
N ASN A 137 0.95 13.31 -3.93
CA ASN A 137 0.92 14.78 -3.88
C ASN A 137 1.54 15.50 -5.11
N ASN A 138 1.78 14.79 -6.22
CA ASN A 138 2.42 15.30 -7.45
C ASN A 138 1.89 14.61 -8.73
N ALA A 139 0.72 13.97 -8.69
CA ALA A 139 0.10 13.43 -9.89
C ALA A 139 -0.52 14.56 -10.74
N ALA A 140 0.33 15.25 -11.49
CA ALA A 140 -0.07 16.11 -12.61
C ALA A 140 0.00 15.32 -13.92
#